data_AF-A0A5E4VUD0-F1
#
_entry.id   AF-A0A5E4VUD0-F1
#
_cell.length_a   1.000
_cell.length_b   1.000
_cell.length_c   1.000
_cell.angle_alpha   90.00
_cell.angle_beta   90.00
_cell.angle_gamma   90.00
#
_symmetry.space_group_name_H-M   'P 1'
#
loop_
_entity.id
_entity.type
_entity.pdbx_description
1 polymer ?
#
loop_
_entity_poly.entity_id
_entity_poly.type
_entity_poly.pdbx_seq_one_letter_code
_entity_poly.pdbx_strand_id
1 'polypeptide(L)'
;MHAQSVDSIIRPVENLLNSAPSHVARFIRTSSTGDGGKGASEEQAFETGATWDCGFSPEGGASARVIRAISEVRPRAASEATILVATYAFTSLPIARALISAHERGVKVAVVADTTENQKSSSKVRMLMESGIPVKFDNRLKMLHHKFMVLDGTAVETGSFNYTKAAASDEHAENACVFRHSPRMAARFTGAWQRLWRESDSAS
;
A
#
# COMPACT_ATOMS: atom_id res chain seq x y z
N MET A 1 -4.52 -24.13 18.15
CA MET A 1 -4.23 -22.98 17.27
C MET A 1 -5.47 -22.10 17.24
N HIS A 2 -5.43 -20.95 17.90
CA HIS A 2 -6.54 -20.00 17.91
C HIS A 2 -6.51 -19.19 16.61
N ALA A 3 -7.48 -19.42 15.72
CA ALA A 3 -7.75 -18.51 14.62
C ALA A 3 -8.13 -17.15 15.24
N GLN A 4 -7.30 -16.14 15.05
CA GLN A 4 -7.66 -14.77 15.37
C GLN A 4 -8.86 -14.40 14.50
N SER A 5 -9.97 -13.96 15.11
CA SER A 5 -11.17 -13.64 14.32
C SER A 5 -10.85 -12.46 13.39
N VAL A 6 -11.49 -12.45 12.22
CA VAL A 6 -11.38 -11.36 11.24
C VAL A 6 -11.62 -9.99 11.91
N ASP A 7 -12.50 -9.92 12.92
CA ASP A 7 -12.73 -8.72 13.74
C ASP A 7 -11.50 -8.21 14.50
N SER A 8 -10.57 -9.07 14.91
CA SER A 8 -9.35 -8.67 15.63
C SER A 8 -8.28 -8.04 14.72
N ILE A 9 -8.38 -8.28 13.41
CA ILE A 9 -7.54 -7.66 12.37
C ILE A 9 -8.24 -6.42 11.81
N ILE A 10 -9.56 -6.47 11.61
CA ILE A 10 -10.37 -5.36 11.12
C ILE A 10 -10.47 -4.22 12.14
N ARG A 11 -10.73 -4.50 13.42
CA ARG A 11 -10.91 -3.43 14.43
C ARG A 11 -9.73 -2.46 14.51
N PRO A 12 -8.47 -2.89 14.39
CA PRO A 12 -7.36 -1.94 14.45
C PRO A 12 -7.12 -1.20 13.14
N VAL A 13 -7.47 -1.81 11.99
CA VAL A 13 -7.56 -1.10 10.71
C VAL A 13 -8.65 -0.03 10.79
N GLU A 14 -9.81 -0.34 11.37
CA GLU A 14 -10.92 0.59 11.61
C GLU A 14 -10.58 1.67 12.64
N ASN A 15 -9.85 1.34 13.70
CA ASN A 15 -9.31 2.33 14.64
C ASN A 15 -8.32 3.27 13.94
N LEU A 16 -7.53 2.78 12.98
CA LEU A 16 -6.68 3.60 12.11
C LEU A 16 -7.52 4.50 11.17
N LEU A 17 -8.71 4.06 10.73
CA LEU A 17 -9.67 4.90 9.97
C LEU A 17 -10.19 6.05 10.84
N ASN A 18 -10.42 5.77 12.12
CA ASN A 18 -11.10 6.68 13.05
C ASN A 18 -10.15 7.58 13.87
N SER A 19 -8.86 7.22 13.98
CA SER A 19 -7.82 8.02 14.65
C SER A 19 -7.12 9.01 13.72
N ALA A 20 -7.53 9.09 12.44
CA ALA A 20 -7.07 10.14 11.55
C ALA A 20 -7.56 11.50 12.09
N PRO A 21 -6.66 12.51 12.25
CA PRO A 21 -7.05 13.80 12.81
C PRO A 21 -8.23 14.41 12.05
N SER A 22 -9.16 15.01 12.79
CA SER A 22 -10.33 15.75 12.30
C SER A 22 -10.01 16.91 11.35
N HIS A 23 -8.74 17.15 11.02
CA HIS A 23 -8.27 18.09 10.01
C HIS A 23 -8.32 17.55 8.57
N VAL A 24 -8.63 16.27 8.33
CA VAL A 24 -8.80 15.73 6.96
C VAL A 24 -10.14 16.16 6.32
N ALA A 25 -11.05 16.77 7.08
CA ALA A 25 -12.39 17.19 6.61
C ALA A 25 -12.43 18.46 5.75
N ARG A 26 -11.30 19.03 5.30
CA ARG A 26 -11.29 20.27 4.51
C ARG A 26 -10.56 20.15 3.18
N PHE A 27 -11.02 19.23 2.34
CA PHE A 27 -10.72 19.26 0.91
C PHE A 27 -12.01 18.99 0.12
N ILE A 28 -12.91 19.98 0.13
CA ILE A 28 -14.06 20.03 -0.77
C ILE A 28 -14.02 21.37 -1.51
N ARG A 29 -13.92 21.26 -2.84
CA ARG A 29 -14.10 22.28 -3.89
C ARG A 29 -13.12 23.47 -3.90
N THR A 30 -12.13 23.40 -4.80
CA THR A 30 -11.74 24.57 -5.57
C THR A 30 -12.42 24.45 -6.94
N SER A 31 -13.54 25.17 -7.09
CA SER A 31 -14.10 25.50 -8.40
C SER A 31 -13.10 26.34 -9.17
N SER A 32 -12.80 25.94 -10.40
CA SER A 32 -12.07 26.75 -11.36
C SER A 32 -12.91 27.96 -11.75
N THR A 33 -12.67 29.09 -11.10
CA THR A 33 -13.01 30.41 -11.64
C THR A 33 -11.80 31.29 -11.39
N GLY A 34 -11.25 31.83 -12.49
CA GLY A 34 -9.99 32.55 -12.49
C GLY A 34 -10.00 33.80 -11.63
N ASP A 35 -8.89 34.01 -10.94
CA ASP A 35 -8.14 35.27 -10.87
C ASP A 35 -6.76 34.94 -10.25
N GLY A 36 -5.74 35.72 -10.59
CA GLY A 36 -4.31 35.42 -10.40
C GLY A 36 -3.82 35.25 -8.95
N GLY A 37 -4.01 34.09 -8.35
CA GLY A 37 -3.52 33.75 -7.01
C GLY A 37 -2.70 32.47 -6.98
N LYS A 38 -1.40 32.60 -6.65
CA LYS A 38 -0.44 31.59 -6.15
C LYS A 38 -0.76 30.12 -6.49
N GLY A 39 0.00 29.56 -7.44
CA GLY A 39 0.03 28.13 -7.73
C GLY A 39 0.22 27.27 -6.48
N ALA A 40 -0.27 26.03 -6.54
CA ALA A 40 -0.21 25.01 -5.49
C ALA A 40 1.07 25.14 -4.67
N SER A 41 0.93 25.50 -3.39
CA SER A 41 2.06 25.81 -2.52
C SER A 41 3.00 24.60 -2.42
N GLU A 42 4.30 24.86 -2.54
CA GLU A 42 5.43 23.94 -2.26
C GLU A 42 5.51 23.52 -0.77
N GLU A 43 4.37 23.41 -0.07
CA GLU A 43 4.29 23.64 1.38
C GLU A 43 4.61 22.42 2.26
N GLN A 44 5.07 21.32 1.69
CA GLN A 44 5.32 20.09 2.46
C GLN A 44 6.71 19.53 2.14
N ALA A 45 7.76 20.27 2.51
CA ALA A 45 9.12 19.73 2.60
C ALA A 45 9.11 18.46 3.45
N PHE A 46 9.85 17.41 3.07
CA PHE A 46 9.94 16.16 3.84
C PHE A 46 10.38 16.41 5.29
N GLU A 47 9.96 15.53 6.19
CA GLU A 47 10.34 15.56 7.59
C GLU A 47 11.87 15.46 7.75
N THR A 48 12.42 16.09 8.79
CA THR A 48 13.84 15.94 9.13
C THR A 48 14.18 14.46 9.35
N GLY A 49 15.17 13.95 8.64
CA GLY A 49 15.56 12.54 8.69
C GLY A 49 14.77 11.62 7.75
N ALA A 50 13.83 12.16 6.98
CA ALA A 50 13.24 11.45 5.85
C ALA A 50 14.32 11.06 4.84
N THR A 51 14.25 9.83 4.36
CA THR A 51 15.15 9.30 3.34
C THR A 51 14.34 8.69 2.22
N TRP A 52 14.94 8.59 1.04
CA TRP A 52 14.32 7.93 -0.10
C TRP A 52 15.35 7.03 -0.78
N ASP A 53 14.84 6.00 -1.44
CA ASP A 53 15.64 5.03 -2.18
C ASP A 53 14.79 4.48 -3.31
N CYS A 54 15.36 4.36 -4.51
CA CYS A 54 14.66 3.87 -5.68
C CYS A 54 15.41 2.69 -6.30
N GLY A 55 14.65 1.81 -6.92
CA GLY A 55 15.15 0.75 -7.78
C GLY A 55 14.39 0.78 -9.10
N PHE A 56 15.06 0.29 -10.15
CA PHE A 56 14.53 0.30 -11.51
C PHE A 56 14.54 -1.11 -12.10
N SER A 57 13.71 -1.31 -13.11
CA SER A 57 13.82 -2.41 -14.07
C SER A 57 14.05 -1.77 -15.44
N PRO A 58 14.87 -2.38 -16.31
CA PRO A 58 15.43 -3.73 -16.23
C PRO A 58 16.73 -3.86 -15.40
N GLU A 59 17.24 -2.78 -14.81
CA GLU A 59 18.56 -2.73 -14.15
C GLU A 59 18.67 -3.59 -12.87
N GLY A 60 17.56 -4.20 -12.44
CA GLY A 60 17.56 -5.15 -11.34
C GLY A 60 17.58 -4.48 -9.96
N GLY A 61 16.60 -3.62 -9.67
CA GLY A 61 16.48 -2.96 -8.37
C GLY A 61 15.05 -2.80 -7.85
N ALA A 62 14.05 -2.64 -8.73
CA ALA A 62 12.69 -2.29 -8.31
C ALA A 62 12.08 -3.33 -7.34
N SER A 63 12.03 -4.60 -7.75
CA SER A 63 11.53 -5.70 -6.90
C SER A 63 12.28 -5.81 -5.57
N ALA A 64 13.61 -5.63 -5.58
CA ALA A 64 14.43 -5.70 -4.38
C ALA A 64 14.08 -4.59 -3.37
N ARG A 65 13.78 -3.36 -3.82
CA ARG A 65 13.36 -2.27 -2.93
C ARG A 65 12.01 -2.55 -2.28
N VAL A 66 11.05 -3.08 -3.03
CA VAL A 66 9.73 -3.47 -2.49
C VAL A 66 9.90 -4.56 -1.42
N ILE A 67 10.61 -5.64 -1.73
CA ILE A 67 10.84 -6.76 -0.79
C ILE A 67 11.58 -6.29 0.45
N ARG A 68 12.60 -5.44 0.28
CA ARG A 68 13.36 -4.88 1.40
C ARG A 68 12.47 -4.02 2.30
N ALA A 69 11.65 -3.14 1.73
CA ALA A 69 10.74 -2.29 2.50
C ALA A 69 9.78 -3.13 3.36
N ILE A 70 9.13 -4.15 2.77
CA ILE A 70 8.28 -5.10 3.51
C ILE A 70 9.06 -5.79 4.64
N SER A 71 10.30 -6.20 4.33
CA SER A 71 11.18 -6.91 5.25
C SER A 71 11.77 -6.03 6.35
N GLU A 72 11.65 -4.70 6.29
CA GLU A 72 12.12 -3.78 7.33
C GLU A 72 11.05 -3.55 8.41
N VAL A 73 9.76 -3.77 8.12
CA VAL A 73 8.67 -3.57 9.08
C VAL A 73 8.70 -4.62 10.20
N ARG A 74 8.65 -4.17 11.46
CA ARG A 74 8.69 -5.02 12.65
C ARG A 74 7.60 -4.61 13.64
N PRO A 75 6.90 -5.57 14.27
CA PRO A 75 6.02 -5.27 15.40
C PRO A 75 6.79 -4.64 16.55
N ARG A 76 6.14 -3.74 17.30
CA ARG A 76 6.69 -3.11 18.50
C ARG A 76 5.79 -3.43 19.68
N ALA A 77 6.35 -3.63 20.87
CA ALA A 77 5.58 -4.05 22.05
C ALA A 77 4.41 -3.11 22.40
N ALA A 78 4.50 -1.83 22.05
CA ALA A 78 3.51 -0.80 22.33
C ALA A 78 2.62 -0.40 21.13
N SER A 79 2.84 -0.95 19.94
CA SER A 79 2.12 -0.52 18.73
C SER A 79 2.06 -1.60 17.66
N GLU A 80 0.90 -1.72 17.04
CA GLU A 80 0.68 -2.66 15.95
C GLU A 80 1.33 -2.15 14.66
N ALA A 81 2.33 -2.89 14.17
CA ALA A 81 2.94 -2.57 12.88
C ALA A 81 2.00 -2.99 11.74
N THR A 82 1.89 -2.15 10.72
CA THR A 82 0.95 -2.35 9.60
C THR A 82 1.64 -2.31 8.24
N ILE A 83 1.11 -3.06 7.28
CA ILE A 83 1.42 -2.92 5.85
C ILE A 83 0.08 -2.86 5.10
N LEU A 84 -0.21 -1.73 4.48
CA LEU A 84 -1.42 -1.50 3.70
C LEU A 84 -1.06 -1.49 2.21
N VAL A 85 -1.55 -2.47 1.45
CA VAL A 85 -1.19 -2.66 0.05
C VAL A 85 -2.34 -2.26 -0.86
N ALA A 86 -2.10 -1.42 -1.86
CA ALA A 86 -3.00 -1.21 -2.99
C ALA A 86 -2.29 -1.61 -4.29
N THR A 87 -2.88 -2.52 -5.06
CA THR A 87 -2.20 -3.16 -6.20
C THR A 87 -3.11 -3.34 -7.41
N TYR A 88 -2.58 -3.02 -8.58
CA TYR A 88 -3.19 -3.35 -9.87
C TYR A 88 -3.02 -4.84 -10.19
N ALA A 89 -1.90 -5.28 -10.75
CA ALA A 89 -1.64 -6.69 -11.03
C ALA A 89 -0.67 -7.29 -10.00
N PHE A 90 -1.01 -8.45 -9.43
CA PHE A 90 -0.20 -9.12 -8.41
C PHE A 90 0.11 -10.57 -8.81
N THR A 91 1.25 -10.80 -9.45
CA THR A 91 1.72 -12.14 -9.85
C THR A 91 3.11 -12.50 -9.31
N SER A 92 3.77 -11.58 -8.59
CA SER A 92 5.11 -11.76 -8.03
C SER A 92 5.09 -12.69 -6.82
N LEU A 93 5.64 -13.90 -6.98
CA LEU A 93 5.82 -14.85 -5.87
C LEU A 93 6.77 -14.32 -4.77
N PRO A 94 7.92 -13.67 -5.09
CA PRO A 94 8.79 -13.10 -4.07
C PRO A 94 8.09 -12.06 -3.18
N ILE A 95 7.29 -11.16 -3.76
CA ILE A 95 6.56 -10.14 -3.00
C ILE A 95 5.44 -10.79 -2.17
N ALA A 96 4.73 -11.79 -2.72
CA ALA A 96 3.74 -12.56 -1.96
C ALA A 96 4.35 -13.16 -0.69
N ARG A 97 5.50 -13.85 -0.84
CA ARG A 97 6.23 -14.46 0.29
C ARG A 97 6.69 -13.42 1.30
N ALA A 98 7.19 -12.26 0.85
CA ALA A 98 7.61 -11.20 1.76
C ALA A 98 6.46 -10.69 2.63
N LEU A 99 5.27 -10.50 2.04
CA LEU A 99 4.06 -10.09 2.77
C LEU A 99 3.59 -11.17 3.75
N ILE A 100 3.57 -12.43 3.33
CA ILE A 100 3.21 -13.56 4.19
C ILE A 100 4.18 -13.67 5.36
N SER A 101 5.49 -13.60 5.10
CA SER A 101 6.48 -13.61 6.18
C SER A 101 6.36 -12.40 7.11
N ALA A 102 5.93 -11.23 6.62
CA ALA A 102 5.64 -10.09 7.50
C ALA A 102 4.42 -10.37 8.38
N HIS A 103 3.37 -10.95 7.80
CA HIS A 103 2.17 -11.36 8.53
C HIS A 103 2.48 -12.40 9.62
N GLU A 104 3.24 -13.44 9.31
CA GLU A 104 3.67 -14.48 10.24
C GLU A 104 4.52 -13.92 11.40
N ARG A 105 5.26 -12.83 11.16
CA ARG A 105 6.00 -12.13 12.22
C ARG A 105 5.11 -11.28 13.14
N GLY A 106 3.81 -11.17 12.86
CA GLY A 106 2.85 -10.38 13.64
C GLY A 106 2.61 -8.97 13.10
N VAL A 107 3.07 -8.65 11.87
CA VAL A 107 2.70 -7.41 11.19
C VAL A 107 1.29 -7.56 10.63
N LYS A 108 0.43 -6.54 10.81
CA LYS A 108 -0.91 -6.55 10.22
C LYS A 108 -0.84 -6.15 8.76
N VAL A 109 -1.13 -7.10 7.88
CA VAL A 109 -1.12 -6.89 6.44
C VAL A 109 -2.57 -6.84 5.94
N ALA A 110 -2.90 -5.89 5.08
CA ALA A 110 -4.20 -5.83 4.41
C ALA A 110 -4.03 -5.37 2.96
N VAL A 111 -4.80 -5.94 2.04
CA VAL A 111 -4.61 -5.73 0.59
C VAL A 111 -5.92 -5.30 -0.07
N VAL A 112 -5.87 -4.21 -0.84
CA VAL A 112 -6.87 -3.89 -1.87
C VAL A 112 -6.27 -4.21 -3.22
N ALA A 113 -6.92 -5.07 -3.99
CA ALA A 113 -6.46 -5.52 -5.29
C ALA A 113 -7.50 -5.22 -6.38
N ASP A 114 -7.05 -4.86 -7.58
CA ASP A 114 -7.93 -4.79 -8.75
C ASP A 114 -8.59 -6.16 -9.01
N THR A 115 -9.92 -6.18 -9.16
CA THR A 115 -10.66 -7.44 -9.34
C THR A 115 -10.26 -8.17 -10.60
N THR A 116 -10.20 -7.46 -11.72
CA THR A 116 -10.01 -8.04 -13.06
C THR A 116 -8.64 -8.67 -13.18
N GLU A 117 -7.61 -8.01 -12.66
CA GLU A 117 -6.25 -8.53 -12.72
C GLU A 117 -5.99 -9.69 -11.76
N ASN A 118 -6.67 -9.73 -10.61
CA ASN A 118 -6.31 -10.64 -9.54
C ASN A 118 -7.25 -11.84 -9.34
N GLN A 119 -8.34 -11.93 -10.12
CA GLN A 119 -9.12 -13.17 -10.29
C GLN A 119 -8.50 -14.16 -11.28
N LYS A 120 -7.46 -13.75 -12.03
CA LYS A 120 -6.72 -14.63 -12.95
C LYS A 120 -5.95 -15.71 -12.17
N SER A 121 -5.83 -16.92 -12.74
CA SER A 121 -5.15 -18.05 -12.09
C SER A 121 -3.66 -17.82 -11.80
N SER A 122 -3.01 -16.90 -12.51
CA SER A 122 -1.62 -16.52 -12.28
C SER A 122 -1.43 -15.64 -11.03
N SER A 123 -2.49 -15.01 -10.55
CA SER A 123 -2.50 -14.12 -9.38
C SER A 123 -1.95 -14.80 -8.13
N LYS A 124 -1.21 -14.05 -7.32
CA LYS A 124 -0.77 -14.50 -5.99
C LYS A 124 -1.63 -13.95 -4.85
N VAL A 125 -2.70 -13.21 -5.15
CA VAL A 125 -3.65 -12.74 -4.13
C VAL A 125 -4.27 -13.90 -3.37
N ARG A 126 -4.66 -14.99 -4.06
CA ARG A 126 -5.21 -16.19 -3.42
C ARG A 126 -4.26 -16.78 -2.37
N MET A 127 -2.94 -16.77 -2.63
CA MET A 127 -1.94 -17.23 -1.68
C MET A 127 -1.90 -16.36 -0.41
N LEU A 128 -2.12 -15.05 -0.53
CA LEU A 128 -2.22 -14.15 0.62
C LEU A 128 -3.48 -14.48 1.45
N MET A 129 -4.63 -14.66 0.79
CA MET A 129 -5.89 -15.03 1.44
C MET A 129 -5.77 -16.36 2.19
N GLU A 130 -5.19 -17.39 1.55
CA GLU A 130 -4.96 -18.71 2.15
C GLU A 130 -4.00 -18.65 3.34
N SER A 131 -3.16 -17.61 3.43
CA SER A 131 -2.27 -17.35 4.58
C SER A 131 -2.92 -16.50 5.68
N GLY A 132 -4.22 -16.20 5.57
CA GLY A 132 -4.97 -15.41 6.57
C GLY A 132 -4.86 -13.90 6.40
N ILE A 133 -4.22 -13.40 5.34
CA ILE A 133 -4.15 -11.96 5.05
C ILE A 133 -5.50 -11.52 4.48
N PRO A 134 -6.18 -10.53 5.09
CA PRO A 134 -7.44 -10.02 4.56
C PRO A 134 -7.22 -9.26 3.25
N VAL A 135 -8.02 -9.61 2.25
CA VAL A 135 -7.99 -8.98 0.92
C VAL A 135 -9.38 -8.49 0.55
N LYS A 136 -9.43 -7.34 -0.11
CA LYS A 136 -10.60 -6.83 -0.80
C LYS A 136 -10.33 -6.63 -2.28
N PHE A 137 -11.35 -6.91 -3.09
CA PHE A 137 -11.34 -6.70 -4.53
C PHE A 137 -12.08 -5.42 -4.88
N ASP A 138 -11.40 -4.51 -5.57
CA ASP A 138 -12.01 -3.28 -6.09
C ASP A 138 -12.49 -3.51 -7.52
N ASN A 139 -13.78 -3.32 -7.76
CA ASN A 139 -14.45 -3.41 -9.07
C ASN A 139 -15.23 -2.12 -9.41
N ARG A 140 -15.14 -1.09 -8.56
CA ARG A 140 -15.97 0.12 -8.71
C ARG A 140 -15.51 0.99 -9.87
N LEU A 141 -14.20 1.08 -10.04
CA LEU A 141 -13.59 1.78 -11.17
C LEU A 141 -13.26 0.78 -12.26
N LYS A 142 -13.13 1.26 -13.50
CA LYS A 142 -12.65 0.43 -14.61
C LYS A 142 -11.29 -0.20 -14.33
N MET A 143 -10.47 0.44 -13.49
CA MET A 143 -9.13 0.01 -13.16
C MET A 143 -8.65 0.63 -11.84
N LEU A 144 -8.24 -0.19 -10.89
CA LEU A 144 -7.42 0.25 -9.75
C LEU A 144 -5.96 0.20 -10.19
N HIS A 145 -5.43 1.32 -10.70
CA HIS A 145 -4.07 1.34 -11.27
C HIS A 145 -2.97 1.69 -10.26
N HIS A 146 -3.28 1.72 -8.97
CA HIS A 146 -2.28 1.96 -7.92
C HIS A 146 -1.30 0.80 -7.78
N LYS A 147 -0.05 1.13 -7.47
CA LYS A 147 0.98 0.22 -6.98
C LYS A 147 1.69 0.93 -5.83
N PHE A 148 1.14 0.79 -4.62
CA PHE A 148 1.78 1.37 -3.45
C PHE A 148 1.60 0.49 -2.21
N MET A 149 2.48 0.69 -1.24
CA MET A 149 2.34 0.18 0.11
C MET A 149 2.54 1.32 1.11
N VAL A 150 1.71 1.39 2.14
CA VAL A 150 2.02 2.16 3.35
C VAL A 150 2.60 1.21 4.38
N LEU A 151 3.81 1.53 4.85
CA LEU A 151 4.57 0.70 5.79
C LEU A 151 4.65 1.41 7.14
N ASP A 152 4.06 0.78 8.15
CA ASP A 152 4.03 1.20 9.55
C ASP A 152 3.58 2.66 9.78
N GLY A 153 2.75 3.19 8.87
CA GLY A 153 2.27 4.59 8.91
C GLY A 153 3.37 5.65 8.81
N THR A 154 4.61 5.28 8.46
CA THR A 154 5.76 6.19 8.44
C THR A 154 6.58 6.10 7.14
N ALA A 155 6.29 5.13 6.28
CA ALA A 155 6.92 4.99 4.98
C ALA A 155 5.91 4.66 3.90
N VAL A 156 6.25 5.03 2.67
CA VAL A 156 5.48 4.71 1.46
C VAL A 156 6.41 4.11 0.42
N GLU A 157 6.04 2.94 -0.09
CA GLU A 157 6.56 2.43 -1.34
C GLU A 157 5.55 2.75 -2.44
N THR A 158 6.02 3.27 -3.59
CA THR A 158 5.19 3.54 -4.76
C THR A 158 6.05 3.67 -6.02
N GLY A 159 5.41 3.52 -7.19
CA GLY A 159 6.05 3.74 -8.48
C GLY A 159 5.19 3.23 -9.63
N SER A 160 5.80 3.00 -10.79
CA SER A 160 5.14 2.35 -11.92
C SER A 160 5.04 0.83 -11.73
N PHE A 161 5.95 0.26 -10.92
CA PHE A 161 6.19 -1.17 -10.77
C PHE A 161 4.95 -1.94 -10.30
N ASN A 162 4.31 -2.66 -11.21
CA ASN A 162 3.32 -3.67 -10.84
C ASN A 162 4.00 -4.79 -10.06
N TYR A 163 3.32 -5.37 -9.05
CA TYR A 163 3.87 -6.49 -8.28
C TYR A 163 3.78 -7.80 -9.06
N THR A 164 4.40 -7.84 -10.24
CA THR A 164 4.35 -8.94 -11.20
C THR A 164 5.76 -9.47 -11.49
N LYS A 165 5.81 -10.69 -12.04
CA LYS A 165 7.09 -11.24 -12.53
C LYS A 165 7.66 -10.43 -13.70
N ALA A 166 6.81 -9.96 -14.62
CA ALA A 166 7.22 -9.21 -15.81
C ALA A 166 7.76 -7.81 -15.47
N ALA A 167 7.17 -7.10 -14.51
CA ALA A 167 7.71 -5.82 -14.07
C ALA A 167 9.12 -5.95 -13.43
N ALA A 168 9.46 -7.14 -12.92
CA ALA A 168 10.76 -7.44 -12.34
C ALA A 168 11.78 -8.02 -13.35
N SER A 169 11.37 -8.29 -14.60
CA SER A 169 12.25 -8.81 -15.63
C SER A 169 12.84 -7.68 -16.48
N ASP A 170 13.50 -8.05 -17.58
CA ASP A 170 14.05 -7.16 -18.59
C ASP A 170 13.01 -6.68 -19.63
N GLU A 171 11.73 -7.03 -19.43
CA GLU A 171 10.66 -6.75 -20.39
C GLU A 171 10.08 -5.33 -20.24
N HIS A 172 10.16 -4.72 -19.05
CA HIS A 172 9.54 -3.44 -18.75
C HIS A 172 10.52 -2.44 -18.12
N ALA A 173 10.39 -1.18 -18.50
CA ALA A 173 11.01 -0.05 -17.82
C ALA A 173 10.12 0.36 -16.64
N GLU A 174 10.61 0.16 -15.41
CA GLU A 174 9.81 0.36 -14.19
C GLU A 174 10.61 1.09 -13.11
N ASN A 175 9.91 1.77 -12.21
CA ASN A 175 10.49 2.31 -10.98
C ASN A 175 9.69 1.85 -9.75
N ALA A 176 10.41 1.57 -8.66
CA ALA A 176 9.85 1.41 -7.32
C ALA A 176 10.67 2.25 -6.35
N CYS A 177 10.03 3.22 -5.70
CA CYS A 177 10.66 4.16 -4.78
C CYS A 177 10.07 4.02 -3.38
N VAL A 178 10.93 4.03 -2.38
CA VAL A 178 10.58 3.90 -0.96
C VAL A 178 10.96 5.18 -0.24
N PHE A 179 9.98 5.89 0.28
CA PHE A 179 10.12 7.10 1.10
C PHE A 179 9.97 6.70 2.56
N ARG A 180 11.04 6.85 3.35
CA ARG A 180 11.11 6.46 4.77
C ARG A 180 11.06 7.67 5.67
N HIS A 181 10.61 7.45 6.90
CA HIS A 181 10.42 8.49 7.92
C HIS A 181 9.63 9.70 7.42
N SER A 182 8.62 9.45 6.58
CA SER A 182 7.71 10.47 6.06
C SER A 182 6.26 10.19 6.50
N PRO A 183 5.93 10.40 7.79
CA PRO A 183 4.60 10.15 8.32
C PRO A 183 3.50 11.01 7.67
N ARG A 184 3.76 12.24 7.23
CA ARG A 184 2.72 13.04 6.54
C ARG A 184 2.38 12.45 5.18
N MET A 185 3.38 12.01 4.41
CA MET A 185 3.14 11.31 3.15
C MET A 185 2.39 10.00 3.40
N ALA A 186 2.85 9.19 4.35
CA ALA A 186 2.18 7.95 4.73
C ALA A 186 0.72 8.17 5.12
N ALA A 187 0.40 9.20 5.92
CA ALA A 187 -0.97 9.53 6.29
C ALA A 187 -1.88 9.85 5.09
N ARG A 188 -1.35 10.52 4.05
CA ARG A 188 -2.12 10.79 2.81
C ARG A 188 -2.41 9.51 2.05
N PHE A 189 -1.41 8.63 1.90
CA PHE A 189 -1.59 7.34 1.23
C PHE A 189 -2.48 6.39 2.05
N THR A 190 -2.39 6.43 3.38
CA THR A 190 -3.32 5.73 4.27
C THR A 190 -4.74 6.19 3.99
N GLY A 191 -5.02 7.50 3.98
CA GLY A 191 -6.37 8.00 3.66
C GLY A 191 -6.90 7.51 2.31
N ALA A 192 -6.05 7.47 1.28
CA ALA A 192 -6.41 6.92 -0.02
C ALA A 192 -6.71 5.42 0.03
N TRP A 193 -5.84 4.63 0.67
CA TRP A 193 -6.02 3.18 0.86
C TRP A 193 -7.29 2.86 1.63
N GLN A 194 -7.55 3.61 2.70
CA GLN A 194 -8.72 3.48 3.56
C GLN A 194 -10.02 3.73 2.81
N ARG A 195 -10.03 4.72 1.90
CA ARG A 195 -11.17 4.96 1.01
C ARG A 195 -11.41 3.76 0.10
N LEU A 196 -10.37 3.27 -0.57
CA LEU A 196 -10.45 2.06 -1.41
C LEU A 196 -10.98 0.87 -0.61
N TRP A 197 -10.40 0.58 0.55
CA TRP A 197 -10.81 -0.53 1.41
C TRP A 197 -12.29 -0.49 1.82
N ARG A 198 -12.82 0.68 2.17
CA ARG A 198 -14.25 0.84 2.49
C ARG A 198 -15.13 0.66 1.27
N GLU A 199 -14.62 1.02 0.10
CA GLU A 199 -15.36 1.00 -1.15
C GLU A 199 -15.38 -0.38 -1.82
N SER A 200 -14.35 -1.19 -1.58
CA SER A 200 -14.16 -2.52 -2.16
C SER A 200 -14.91 -3.64 -1.40
N ASP A 201 -15.16 -4.74 -2.12
CA ASP A 201 -15.83 -5.93 -1.59
C ASP A 201 -14.83 -6.91 -0.98
N SER A 202 -15.23 -7.63 0.06
CA SER A 202 -14.42 -8.71 0.63
C SER A 202 -14.16 -9.80 -0.41
N ALA A 203 -12.90 -10.20 -0.56
CA ALA A 203 -12.55 -11.33 -1.41
C ALA A 203 -13.09 -12.63 -0.78
N SER A 204 -13.88 -13.39 -1.54
CA SER A 204 -14.41 -14.71 -1.17
C SER A 204 -13.55 -15.83 -1.71
#